data_AF-A0A1T4M679-F1
#
_entry.id   AF-A0A1T4M679-F1
#
_cell.length_a   1.000
_cell.length_b   1.000
_cell.length_c   1.000
_cell.angle_alpha   90.00
_cell.angle_beta   90.00
_cell.angle_gamma   90.00
#
_symmetry.space_group_name_H-M   'P 1'
#
loop_
_entity.id
_entity.type
_entity.pdbx_description
1 polymer ?
#
loop_
_entity_poly.entity_id
_entity_poly.type
_entity_poly.pdbx_seq_one_letter_code
_entity_poly.pdbx_strand_id
1 'polypeptide(L)' 'KNFNLVSDDEIKETQDKINSMPREIFDWMSADELFYNWNYYKEQWTPIPDDEKFFIKTKRQRESNYKKNKFFKNKKY' A
#
# COMPACT_ATOMS: atom_id res chain seq x y z
N LYS A 1 36.67 -17.12 26.47
CA LYS A 1 35.94 -15.84 26.60
C LYS A 1 34.97 -16.00 27.75
N ASN A 2 35.08 -15.18 28.79
CA ASN A 2 34.18 -15.23 29.94
C ASN A 2 32.85 -14.58 29.50
N PHE A 3 31.76 -15.35 29.47
CA PHE A 3 30.44 -14.86 29.03
C PHE A 3 29.79 -13.92 30.06
N ASN A 4 30.40 -13.77 31.26
CA ASN A 4 29.92 -12.93 32.35
C ASN A 4 30.43 -11.47 32.28
N LEU A 5 31.02 -11.05 31.16
CA LEU A 5 31.55 -9.70 30.98
C LEU A 5 30.54 -8.73 30.37
N VAL A 6 29.38 -9.22 29.92
CA VAL A 6 28.34 -8.38 29.33
C VAL A 6 27.33 -8.05 30.41
N SER A 7 27.11 -6.76 30.66
CA SER A 7 26.10 -6.32 31.62
C SER A 7 24.70 -6.40 31.03
N ASP A 8 23.68 -6.52 31.88
CA ASP A 8 22.28 -6.49 31.44
C ASP A 8 21.95 -5.18 30.70
N ASP A 9 22.60 -4.08 31.07
CA ASP A 9 22.46 -2.78 30.42
C ASP A 9 23.01 -2.80 29.00
N GLU A 10 24.17 -3.42 28.77
CA GLU A 10 24.74 -3.59 27.43
C GLU A 10 23.85 -4.48 26.56
N ILE A 11 23.24 -5.53 27.13
CA ILE A 11 22.28 -6.39 26.43
C ILE A 11 21.06 -5.58 26.01
N LYS A 12 20.52 -4.76 26.92
CA LYS A 12 19.34 -3.93 26.66
C LYS A 12 19.63 -2.85 25.62
N GLU A 13 20.75 -2.16 25.71
CA GLU A 13 21.16 -1.15 24.74
C GLU A 13 21.32 -1.76 23.34
N THR A 14 21.87 -2.97 23.25
CA THR A 14 22.00 -3.68 21.98
C THR A 14 20.64 -4.11 21.44
N GLN A 15 19.72 -4.56 22.29
CA GLN A 15 18.34 -4.90 21.90
C GLN A 15 17.56 -3.69 21.39
N ASP A 16 17.64 -2.56 22.10
CA ASP A 16 16.98 -1.31 21.71
C ASP A 16 17.55 -0.79 20.39
N LYS A 17 18.87 -0.93 20.19
CA LYS A 17 19.51 -0.61 18.91
C LYS A 17 19.02 -1.50 17.78
N ILE A 18 18.93 -2.82 17.97
CA ILE A 18 18.40 -3.75 16.95
C ILE A 18 16.93 -3.44 16.65
N ASN A 19 16.12 -3.14 17.67
CA ASN A 19 14.70 -2.87 17.50
C ASN A 19 14.41 -1.51 16.85
N SER A 20 15.32 -0.55 16.99
CA SER A 20 15.24 0.77 16.33
C SER A 20 15.89 0.81 14.95
N MET A 21 16.64 -0.23 14.56
CA MET A 21 17.16 -0.32 13.20
C MET A 21 16.02 -0.60 12.21
N PRO A 22 15.93 0.15 11.11
CA PRO A 22 14.92 -0.12 10.09
C PRO A 22 15.14 -1.52 9.52
N ARG A 23 14.09 -2.34 9.49
CA ARG A 23 14.20 -3.77 9.17
C ARG A 23 14.25 -4.01 7.66
N GLU A 24 15.26 -3.48 6.98
CA GLU A 24 15.53 -3.77 5.55
C GLU A 24 16.04 -5.22 5.32
N ILE A 25 15.68 -6.20 6.16
CA ILE A 25 16.28 -7.54 6.08
C ILE A 25 15.59 -8.42 5.00
N PHE A 26 14.42 -8.03 4.48
CA PHE A 26 13.68 -8.83 3.48
C PHE A 26 12.84 -8.01 2.47
N ASP A 27 13.28 -6.81 2.08
CA ASP A 27 12.44 -5.86 1.30
C ASP A 27 11.09 -5.52 1.98
N TRP A 28 10.97 -5.79 3.28
CA TRP A 28 9.76 -5.56 4.06
C TRP A 28 9.97 -4.36 4.97
N MET A 29 9.52 -3.20 4.50
CA MET A 29 9.48 -2.00 5.32
C MET A 29 8.34 -2.09 6.34
N SER A 30 8.59 -1.60 7.56
CA SER A 30 7.51 -1.39 8.53
C SER A 30 6.52 -0.33 8.02
N ALA A 31 5.32 -0.26 8.63
CA ALA A 31 4.33 0.75 8.24
C ALA A 31 4.88 2.18 8.37
N ASP A 32 5.69 2.44 9.40
CA ASP A 32 6.30 3.75 9.64
C ASP A 32 7.43 4.04 8.64
N GLU A 33 8.24 3.03 8.29
CA GLU A 33 9.27 3.16 7.24
C GLU A 33 8.67 3.39 5.86
N LEU A 34 7.57 2.69 5.53
CA LEU A 34 6.79 2.92 4.30
C LEU A 34 6.24 4.34 4.29
N PHE A 35 5.60 4.77 5.38
CA PHE A 35 5.06 6.11 5.50
C PHE A 35 6.16 7.17 5.34
N TYR A 36 7.32 6.98 5.97
CA TYR A 36 8.42 7.92 5.87
C TYR A 36 8.99 7.98 4.46
N ASN A 37 9.22 6.82 3.82
CA ASN A 37 9.77 6.75 2.48
C ASN A 37 8.83 7.34 1.42
N TRP A 38 7.52 7.12 1.55
CA TRP A 38 6.49 7.65 0.65
C TRP A 38 6.09 9.10 0.93
N ASN A 39 6.44 9.70 2.07
CA ASN A 39 6.10 11.10 2.33
C ASN A 39 7.30 12.03 2.30
N TYR A 40 8.52 11.54 2.56
CA TYR A 40 9.66 12.42 2.80
C TYR A 40 10.94 12.06 2.03
N TYR A 41 11.13 10.83 1.56
CA TYR A 41 12.44 10.38 1.07
C TYR A 41 12.50 10.01 -0.42
N LYS A 42 11.87 8.91 -0.85
CA LYS A 42 12.10 8.35 -2.21
C LYS A 42 11.03 8.76 -3.21
N GLU A 43 9.76 8.71 -2.79
CA GLU A 43 8.62 9.09 -3.63
C GLU A 43 7.75 10.01 -2.78
N GLN A 44 8.07 11.31 -2.74
CA GLN A 44 7.28 12.25 -1.98
C GLN A 44 5.82 12.20 -2.46
N TRP A 45 4.90 11.84 -1.56
CA TRP A 45 3.48 11.79 -1.85
C TRP A 45 3.01 13.14 -2.38
N THR A 46 2.51 13.14 -3.60
CA THR A 46 1.86 14.30 -4.20
C THR A 46 0.38 14.24 -3.83
N PRO A 47 -0.15 15.17 -3.02
CA PRO A 47 -1.57 15.22 -2.73
C PRO A 47 -2.34 15.39 -4.05
N ILE A 48 -3.41 14.62 -4.19
CA ILE A 48 -4.31 14.73 -5.34
C ILE A 48 -5.02 16.08 -5.20
N PRO A 49 -4.99 16.97 -6.22
CA PRO A 49 -5.69 18.24 -6.18
C PRO A 49 -7.18 18.04 -5.89
N ASP A 50 -7.77 18.90 -5.06
CA ASP A 50 -9.20 18.82 -4.69
C ASP A 50 -10.13 18.86 -5.91
N ASP A 51 -9.68 19.51 -6.99
CA ASP A 51 -10.41 19.64 -8.25
C ASP A 51 -10.30 18.40 -9.17
N GLU A 52 -9.41 17.45 -8.85
CA GLU A 52 -9.20 16.26 -9.66
C GLU A 52 -10.30 15.23 -9.40
N LYS A 53 -11.12 14.97 -10.42
CA LYS A 53 -12.18 13.96 -10.32
C LYS A 53 -11.57 12.55 -10.29
N PHE A 54 -11.51 11.94 -9.10
CA PHE A 54 -11.13 10.54 -8.88
C PHE A 54 -11.83 9.54 -9.81
N PHE A 55 -13.05 9.86 -10.23
CA PHE A 55 -13.83 9.04 -11.15
C PHE A 55 -14.31 9.86 -12.34
N ILE A 56 -13.71 9.59 -13.50
CA ILE A 56 -14.29 10.00 -14.77
C ILE A 56 -15.46 9.06 -15.05
N LYS A 57 -16.69 9.56 -14.95
CA LYS A 57 -17.88 8.81 -15.37
C LYS A 57 -17.75 8.51 -16.86
N THR A 58 -17.28 7.31 -17.18
CA THR A 58 -17.18 6.87 -18.57
C THR A 58 -18.58 6.90 -19.19
N LYS A 59 -18.74 7.54 -20.35
CA LYS A 59 -19.99 7.54 -21.13
C LYS A 59 -20.27 6.15 -21.74
N ARG A 60 -19.85 5.06 -21.09
CA ARG A 60 -20.18 3.71 -21.54
C ARG A 60 -21.67 3.49 -21.26
N GLN A 61 -22.49 3.70 -22.28
CA GLN A 61 -23.83 3.14 -22.31
C GLN A 61 -23.68 1.63 -22.33
N ARG A 62 -23.88 0.97 -21.18
CA ARG A 62 -24.03 -0.48 -21.16
C ARG A 62 -25.26 -0.80 -22.01
N GLU A 63 -25.07 -1.57 -23.07
CA GLU A 63 -26.20 -2.09 -23.83
C GLU A 63 -27.14 -2.85 -22.89
N SER A 64 -28.45 -2.56 -22.97
CA SER A 64 -29.43 -3.22 -22.13
C SER A 64 -29.44 -4.72 -22.37
N ASN A 65 -29.69 -5.51 -21.31
CA ASN A 65 -29.81 -6.96 -21.43
C ASN A 65 -30.92 -7.36 -22.42
N TYR A 66 -31.94 -6.52 -22.59
CA TYR A 66 -32.95 -6.68 -23.63
C TYR A 66 -32.34 -6.73 -25.04
N LYS A 67 -31.43 -5.80 -25.38
CA LYS A 67 -30.72 -5.78 -26.67
C LYS A 67 -29.75 -6.94 -26.84
N LYS A 68 -29.20 -7.48 -25.74
CA LYS A 68 -28.27 -8.64 -25.79
C LYS A 68 -28.98 -9.98 -25.89
N ASN A 69 -30.15 -10.11 -25.30
CA ASN A 69 -30.83 -11.39 -25.15
C ASN A 69 -31.47 -11.86 -26.47
N LYS A 70 -31.06 -13.04 -26.93
CA LYS A 70 -31.56 -13.70 -28.16
C LYS A 70 -33.08 -13.95 -28.11
N PHE A 71 -33.65 -14.18 -26.92
CA PHE A 71 -35.08 -14.38 -26.74
C PHE A 71 -35.90 -13.20 -27.28
N PHE A 72 -35.49 -11.96 -26.99
CA PHE A 72 -36.19 -10.76 -27.45
C PHE A 72 -35.89 -10.41 -28.91
N LYS A 73 -34.75 -10.85 -29.46
CA LYS A 73 -34.39 -10.64 -30.87
C LYS A 73 -35.24 -11.48 -31.83
N ASN A 74 -35.61 -12.69 -31.41
CA ASN A 74 -36.31 -13.65 -32.26
C ASN A 74 -37.84 -13.56 -32.12
N LYS A 75 -38.35 -12.65 -31.29
CA LYS A 75 -39.78 -12.45 -31.11
C LYS A 75 -40.32 -11.67 -32.31
N LYS A 76 -40.89 -12.37 -33.28
CA LYS A 76 -41.67 -11.75 -34.37
C LYS A 76 -43.04 -11.34 -33.79
N TYR A 77 -43.37 -10.06 -33.89
CA TYR A 77 -44.74 -9.55 -33.71
C TYR A 77 -45.48 -9.69 -35.04
#